data_AF-A0A968P9G3-F1
#
_entry.id   AF-A0A968P9G3-F1
#
_cell.length_a   1.000
_cell.length_b   1.000
_cell.length_c   1.000
_cell.angle_alpha   90.00
_cell.angle_beta   90.00
_cell.angle_gamma   90.00
#
_symmetry.space_group_name_H-M   'P 1'
#
loop_
_entity.id
_entity.type
_entity.pdbx_description
1 polymer ?
#
loop_
_entity_poly.entity_id
_entity_poly.type
_entity_poly.pdbx_seq_one_letter_code
_entity_poly.pdbx_strand_id
1 'polypeptide(L)'
;MPDCDFENDQALIKRCTDILARFPMQIEHSHYNVQSYRIGGIPRAYMLYKGLMTDDLTRRYVAHYAEEAMLAPRDDQGVLSHPYRPKMQQVWIDIAMAIAPYFMYAGLACNRRDWIEEGARQGIVHYETFLDRTTGLLFQCKNFVGPGKFSQDHWGRGNGWGYIALTELVQGLPKDSPSWPKVEKYFKDLSQALLPHQSPRGLWRQNVSSPMHGRNHQVQP
;
A
#
# COMPACT_ATOMS: atom_id res chain seq x y z
N MET A 1 -0.88 -26.18 6.13
CA MET A 1 -2.28 -25.72 5.99
C MET A 1 -2.86 -26.52 4.83
N PRO A 2 -4.13 -26.96 4.87
CA PRO A 2 -4.72 -27.59 3.70
C PRO A 2 -4.73 -26.58 2.55
N ASP A 3 -4.46 -27.06 1.34
CA ASP A 3 -4.49 -26.29 0.09
C ASP A 3 -5.91 -25.75 -0.15
N CYS A 4 -6.22 -24.63 0.49
CA CYS A 4 -7.40 -23.86 0.17
C CYS A 4 -7.05 -23.08 -1.09
N ASP A 5 -7.44 -23.65 -2.23
CA ASP A 5 -7.30 -23.01 -3.53
C ASP A 5 -8.30 -21.85 -3.64
N PHE A 6 -7.98 -20.76 -2.93
CA PHE A 6 -8.79 -19.54 -2.91
C PHE A 6 -8.93 -18.92 -4.30
N GLU A 7 -8.04 -19.24 -5.24
CA GLU A 7 -8.13 -18.77 -6.63
C GLU A 7 -9.30 -19.42 -7.38
N ASN A 8 -9.80 -20.57 -6.91
CA ASN A 8 -10.92 -21.30 -7.50
C ASN A 8 -12.20 -21.31 -6.63
N ASP A 9 -12.22 -20.61 -5.50
CA ASP A 9 -13.42 -20.45 -4.67
C ASP A 9 -14.42 -19.49 -5.35
N GLN A 10 -15.30 -20.07 -6.17
CA GLN A 10 -16.34 -19.34 -6.91
C GLN A 10 -17.29 -18.56 -5.99
N ALA A 11 -17.56 -19.05 -4.78
CA ALA A 11 -18.44 -18.36 -3.84
C ALA A 11 -17.76 -17.12 -3.24
N LEU A 12 -16.46 -17.20 -2.96
CA LEU A 12 -15.66 -16.05 -2.56
C LEU A 12 -15.53 -15.03 -3.70
N ILE A 13 -15.16 -15.47 -4.90
CA ILE A 13 -15.05 -14.61 -6.08
C ILE A 13 -16.36 -13.86 -6.33
N LYS A 14 -17.50 -14.57 -6.35
CA LYS A 14 -18.81 -13.94 -6.55
C LYS A 14 -19.10 -12.88 -5.48
N ARG A 15 -18.83 -13.15 -4.20
CA ARG A 15 -19.01 -12.16 -3.13
C ARG A 15 -18.16 -10.92 -3.36
N CYS A 16 -16.89 -11.09 -3.75
CA CYS A 16 -16.00 -9.97 -4.05
C CYS A 16 -16.49 -9.15 -5.25
N THR A 17 -16.90 -9.80 -6.35
CA THR A 17 -17.43 -9.10 -7.54
C THR A 17 -18.74 -8.39 -7.25
N ASP A 18 -19.64 -9.00 -6.47
CA ASP A 18 -20.91 -8.38 -6.06
C ASP A 18 -20.67 -7.10 -5.22
N ILE A 19 -19.70 -7.13 -4.30
CA ILE A 19 -19.30 -5.95 -3.52
C ILE A 19 -18.76 -4.85 -4.43
N LEU A 20 -17.85 -5.19 -5.34
CA LEU A 20 -17.23 -4.21 -6.24
C LEU A 20 -18.22 -3.64 -7.26
N ALA A 21 -19.21 -4.40 -7.70
CA ALA A 21 -20.26 -3.94 -8.62
C ALA A 21 -21.09 -2.77 -8.07
N ARG A 22 -21.13 -2.59 -6.74
CA ARG A 22 -21.79 -1.44 -6.11
C ARG A 22 -21.07 -0.11 -6.35
N PHE A 23 -19.77 -0.14 -6.63
CA PHE A 23 -19.00 1.07 -6.90
C PHE A 23 -19.16 1.53 -8.35
N PRO A 24 -19.20 2.83 -8.64
CA PRO A 24 -19.32 3.95 -7.70
C PRO A 24 -20.78 4.25 -7.29
N MET A 25 -21.77 3.75 -8.04
CA MET A 25 -23.12 4.32 -8.04
C MET A 25 -23.97 4.00 -6.79
N GLN A 26 -23.64 2.94 -6.05
CA GLN A 26 -24.42 2.44 -4.91
C GLN A 26 -23.66 2.55 -3.58
N ILE A 27 -22.61 3.37 -3.55
CA ILE A 27 -21.78 3.62 -2.37
C ILE A 27 -21.76 5.13 -2.11
N GLU A 28 -21.94 5.52 -0.85
CA GLU A 28 -21.69 6.90 -0.45
C GLU A 28 -20.18 7.15 -0.37
N HIS A 29 -19.73 8.19 -1.09
CA HIS A 29 -18.32 8.53 -1.16
C HIS A 29 -17.99 9.69 -0.24
N SER A 30 -17.09 9.43 0.70
CA SER A 30 -16.43 10.47 1.47
C SER A 30 -15.30 11.14 0.66
N HIS A 31 -14.56 12.01 1.32
CA HIS A 31 -13.37 12.62 0.76
C HIS A 31 -12.20 11.62 0.80
N TYR A 32 -11.57 11.37 -0.36
CA TYR A 32 -10.43 10.46 -0.47
C TYR A 32 -9.16 11.20 -0.84
N ASN A 33 -8.03 10.83 -0.22
CA ASN A 33 -6.72 11.28 -0.70
C ASN A 33 -6.27 10.54 -1.97
N VAL A 34 -6.91 9.40 -2.28
CA VAL A 34 -6.67 8.58 -3.46
C VAL A 34 -8.02 8.31 -4.13
N GLN A 35 -8.24 8.91 -5.31
CA GLN A 35 -9.57 8.87 -5.92
C GLN A 35 -9.96 7.49 -6.46
N SER A 36 -9.01 6.57 -6.69
CA SER A 36 -9.33 5.21 -7.14
C SER A 36 -10.22 4.45 -6.14
N TYR A 37 -10.28 4.85 -4.87
CA TYR A 37 -11.24 4.30 -3.91
C TYR A 37 -12.71 4.50 -4.31
N ARG A 38 -13.01 5.49 -5.16
CA ARG A 38 -14.36 5.65 -5.74
C ARG A 38 -14.82 4.45 -6.55
N ILE A 39 -13.89 3.68 -7.10
CA ILE A 39 -14.19 2.49 -7.91
C ILE A 39 -13.80 1.18 -7.24
N GLY A 40 -13.47 1.22 -5.95
CA GLY A 40 -13.02 0.06 -5.17
C GLY A 40 -11.50 -0.10 -5.08
N GLY A 41 -10.71 0.82 -5.64
CA GLY A 41 -9.25 0.87 -5.51
C GLY A 41 -8.53 -0.36 -6.07
N ILE A 42 -7.53 -0.84 -5.33
CA ILE A 42 -6.66 -1.97 -5.67
C ILE A 42 -7.46 -3.23 -6.03
N PRO A 43 -8.47 -3.66 -5.23
CA PRO A 43 -9.31 -4.81 -5.60
C PRO A 43 -9.91 -4.73 -7.01
N ARG A 44 -10.40 -3.55 -7.46
CA ARG A 44 -10.98 -3.42 -8.79
C ARG A 44 -9.93 -3.61 -9.89
N ALA A 45 -8.76 -2.99 -9.72
CA ALA A 45 -7.65 -3.16 -10.67
C ALA A 45 -7.15 -4.61 -10.71
N TYR A 46 -7.04 -5.26 -9.54
CA TYR A 46 -6.68 -6.67 -9.43
C TYR A 46 -7.70 -7.59 -10.12
N MET A 47 -9.00 -7.38 -9.89
CA MET A 47 -10.05 -8.20 -10.52
C MET A 47 -10.07 -8.05 -12.04
N LEU A 48 -9.83 -6.85 -12.56
CA LEU A 48 -9.67 -6.64 -13.99
C LEU A 48 -8.43 -7.37 -14.53
N TYR A 49 -7.29 -7.27 -13.84
CA TYR A 49 -6.06 -7.97 -14.20
C TYR A 49 -6.23 -9.49 -14.23
N LYS A 50 -6.87 -10.07 -13.22
CA LYS A 50 -7.13 -11.52 -13.13
C LYS A 50 -8.23 -12.01 -14.08
N GLY A 51 -8.85 -11.14 -14.86
CA GLY A 51 -9.94 -11.51 -15.77
C GLY A 51 -11.27 -11.81 -15.09
N LEU A 52 -11.45 -11.35 -13.84
CA LEU A 52 -12.65 -11.61 -13.03
C LEU A 52 -13.71 -10.50 -13.16
N MET A 53 -13.32 -9.29 -13.58
CA MET A 53 -14.25 -8.19 -13.91
C MET A 53 -13.75 -7.47 -15.16
N THR A 54 -14.17 -7.93 -16.34
CA THR A 54 -13.62 -7.51 -17.64
C THR A 54 -14.53 -6.63 -18.48
N ASP A 55 -15.64 -6.14 -17.91
CA ASP A 55 -16.52 -5.24 -18.63
C ASP A 55 -15.81 -3.91 -18.98
N ASP A 56 -16.24 -3.30 -20.09
CA ASP A 56 -15.64 -2.07 -20.62
C ASP A 56 -15.66 -0.91 -19.61
N LEU A 57 -16.73 -0.83 -18.79
CA LEU A 57 -16.86 0.21 -17.80
C LEU A 57 -15.82 0.06 -16.69
N THR A 58 -15.60 -1.15 -16.18
CA THR A 58 -14.52 -1.47 -15.22
C THR A 58 -13.15 -1.07 -15.78
N ARG A 59 -12.86 -1.44 -17.05
CA ARG A 59 -11.59 -1.06 -17.70
C ARG A 59 -11.43 0.45 -17.79
N ARG A 60 -12.47 1.18 -18.22
CA ARG A 60 -12.44 2.64 -18.31
C ARG A 60 -12.24 3.30 -16.95
N TYR A 61 -12.90 2.81 -15.91
CA TYR A 61 -12.70 3.31 -14.55
C TYR A 61 -11.27 3.12 -14.05
N VAL A 62 -10.73 1.90 -14.19
CA VAL A 62 -9.35 1.60 -13.77
C VAL A 62 -8.35 2.48 -14.53
N ALA A 63 -8.51 2.62 -15.85
CA ALA A 63 -7.63 3.47 -16.64
C ALA A 63 -7.74 4.95 -16.26
N HIS A 64 -8.97 5.46 -16.09
CA HIS A 64 -9.21 6.87 -15.75
C HIS A 64 -8.52 7.27 -14.43
N TYR A 65 -8.70 6.49 -13.36
CA TYR A 65 -8.10 6.81 -12.07
C TYR A 65 -6.59 6.54 -12.01
N ALA A 66 -6.05 5.68 -12.87
CA ALA A 66 -4.60 5.57 -13.05
C ALA A 66 -4.04 6.85 -13.70
N GLU A 67 -4.64 7.34 -14.78
CA GLU A 67 -4.23 8.61 -15.42
C GLU A 67 -4.37 9.80 -14.46
N GLU A 68 -5.44 9.86 -13.68
CA GLU A 68 -5.61 10.90 -12.67
C GLU A 68 -4.49 10.84 -11.62
N ALA A 69 -4.15 9.65 -11.13
CA ALA A 69 -3.07 9.47 -10.16
C ALA A 69 -1.68 9.81 -10.76
N MET A 70 -1.47 9.61 -12.07
CA MET A 70 -0.25 10.06 -12.74
C MET A 70 -0.07 11.57 -12.63
N LEU A 71 -1.16 12.34 -12.62
CA LEU A 71 -1.16 13.80 -12.53
C LEU A 71 -1.24 14.34 -11.09
N ALA A 72 -1.40 13.47 -10.10
CA ALA A 72 -1.61 13.89 -8.72
C ALA A 72 -0.36 14.57 -8.11
N PRO A 73 -0.54 15.48 -7.13
CA PRO A 73 0.58 16.21 -6.53
C PRO A 73 1.65 15.32 -5.91
N ARG A 74 2.91 15.68 -6.12
CA ARG A 74 4.08 14.99 -5.55
C ARG A 74 4.91 15.95 -4.71
N ASP A 75 5.64 15.41 -3.75
CA ASP A 75 6.68 16.15 -3.05
C ASP A 75 7.92 16.36 -3.94
N ASP A 76 8.91 17.10 -3.45
CA ASP A 76 10.13 17.41 -4.21
C ASP A 76 10.97 16.17 -4.58
N GLN A 77 10.70 15.01 -3.97
CA GLN A 77 11.33 13.73 -4.28
C GLN A 77 10.47 12.85 -5.20
N GLY A 78 9.34 13.39 -5.69
CA GLY A 78 8.42 12.67 -6.58
C GLY A 78 7.52 11.67 -5.86
N VAL A 79 7.42 11.72 -4.53
CA VAL A 79 6.52 10.88 -3.74
C VAL A 79 5.11 11.45 -3.82
N LEU A 80 4.09 10.62 -4.11
CA LEU A 80 2.71 11.11 -4.11
C LEU A 80 2.33 11.67 -2.74
N SER A 81 1.76 12.88 -2.76
CA SER A 81 1.51 13.70 -1.58
C SER A 81 0.04 14.07 -1.46
N HIS A 82 -0.32 14.66 -0.33
CA HIS A 82 -1.69 15.01 0.01
C HIS A 82 -2.29 15.97 -1.05
N PRO A 83 -3.32 15.54 -1.80
CA PRO A 83 -3.73 16.24 -3.02
C PRO A 83 -4.36 17.62 -2.75
N TYR A 84 -4.95 17.82 -1.57
CA TYR A 84 -5.64 19.06 -1.20
C TYR A 84 -4.75 20.12 -0.55
N ARG A 85 -3.48 19.80 -0.28
CA ARG A 85 -2.52 20.73 0.34
C ARG A 85 -1.14 20.59 -0.33
N PRO A 86 -1.04 20.72 -1.66
CA PRO A 86 0.18 20.38 -2.41
C PRO A 86 1.40 21.17 -1.95
N LYS A 87 1.22 22.45 -1.56
CA LYS A 87 2.31 23.30 -1.03
C LYS A 87 2.92 22.79 0.28
N MET A 88 2.18 21.99 1.06
CA MET A 88 2.66 21.42 2.32
C MET A 88 3.46 20.14 2.10
N GLN A 89 3.39 19.54 0.89
CA GLN A 89 4.06 18.28 0.54
C GLN A 89 3.88 17.19 1.61
N GLN A 90 2.67 17.09 2.15
CA GLN A 90 2.35 16.18 3.23
C GLN A 90 2.23 14.76 2.69
N VAL A 91 2.94 13.80 3.30
CA VAL A 91 2.96 12.40 2.84
C VAL A 91 2.71 11.47 4.02
N TRP A 92 1.84 10.48 3.82
CA TRP A 92 1.63 9.33 4.71
C TRP A 92 2.15 8.07 4.05
N ILE A 93 2.73 7.14 4.82
CA ILE A 93 3.16 5.84 4.30
C ILE A 93 1.98 5.02 3.72
N ASP A 94 0.75 5.25 4.20
CA ASP A 94 -0.48 4.64 3.71
C ASP A 94 -0.68 4.80 2.19
N ILE A 95 -0.13 5.86 1.59
CA ILE A 95 -0.19 6.12 0.14
C ILE A 95 0.55 5.04 -0.65
N ALA A 96 1.63 4.47 -0.08
CA ALA A 96 2.39 3.39 -0.72
C ALA A 96 1.50 2.20 -1.05
N MET A 97 0.70 1.75 -0.07
CA MET A 97 -0.27 0.66 -0.26
C MET A 97 -1.35 1.07 -1.24
N ALA A 98 -1.92 2.27 -1.10
CA ALA A 98 -3.03 2.70 -1.92
C ALA A 98 -2.70 2.79 -3.43
N ILE A 99 -1.45 3.14 -3.76
CA ILE A 99 -1.07 3.51 -5.12
C ILE A 99 -0.14 2.51 -5.81
N ALA A 100 0.89 2.00 -5.13
CA ALA A 100 1.87 1.13 -5.79
C ALA A 100 1.23 -0.14 -6.41
N PRO A 101 0.47 -0.96 -5.67
CA PRO A 101 -0.22 -2.11 -6.25
C PRO A 101 -1.35 -1.71 -7.20
N TYR A 102 -2.02 -0.58 -6.97
CA TYR A 102 -3.05 -0.10 -7.89
C TYR A 102 -2.48 0.18 -9.28
N PHE A 103 -1.38 0.94 -9.36
CA PHE A 103 -0.69 1.21 -10.61
C PHE A 103 -0.16 -0.06 -11.27
N MET A 104 0.44 -0.96 -10.49
CA MET A 104 0.93 -2.23 -11.00
C MET A 104 -0.20 -3.06 -11.64
N TYR A 105 -1.31 -3.31 -10.93
CA TYR A 105 -2.42 -4.09 -11.46
C TYR A 105 -3.14 -3.39 -12.61
N ALA A 106 -3.35 -2.06 -12.53
CA ALA A 106 -3.92 -1.29 -13.63
C ALA A 106 -3.03 -1.36 -14.88
N GLY A 107 -1.72 -1.22 -14.70
CA GLY A 107 -0.73 -1.32 -15.77
C GLY A 107 -0.69 -2.69 -16.43
N LEU A 108 -0.70 -3.76 -15.63
CA LEU A 108 -0.79 -5.13 -16.14
C LEU A 108 -2.10 -5.37 -16.91
N ALA A 109 -3.23 -4.93 -16.37
CA ALA A 109 -4.54 -5.13 -16.99
C ALA A 109 -4.74 -4.34 -18.29
N CYS A 110 -4.11 -3.16 -18.39
CA CYS A 110 -4.25 -2.24 -19.52
C CYS A 110 -3.02 -2.25 -20.45
N ASN A 111 -2.04 -3.13 -20.22
CA ASN A 111 -0.78 -3.21 -20.95
C ASN A 111 -0.03 -1.86 -21.00
N ARG A 112 0.03 -1.16 -19.86
CA ARG A 112 0.65 0.16 -19.69
C ARG A 112 1.91 0.05 -18.83
N ARG A 113 3.05 -0.06 -19.50
CA ARG A 113 4.37 -0.24 -18.88
C ARG A 113 4.76 0.94 -17.98
N ASP A 114 4.43 2.16 -18.39
CA ASP A 114 4.65 3.38 -17.62
C ASP A 114 3.91 3.36 -16.27
N TRP A 115 2.70 2.79 -16.21
CA TRP A 115 2.01 2.60 -14.94
C TRP A 115 2.65 1.52 -14.08
N ILE A 116 3.09 0.41 -14.66
CA ILE A 116 3.82 -0.64 -13.92
C ILE A 116 5.09 -0.06 -13.29
N GLU A 117 5.84 0.72 -14.06
CA GLU A 117 7.07 1.37 -13.61
C GLU A 117 6.80 2.43 -12.54
N GLU A 118 5.74 3.24 -12.67
CA GLU A 118 5.32 4.17 -11.62
C GLU A 118 4.89 3.45 -10.34
N GLY A 119 4.17 2.33 -10.44
CA GLY A 119 3.80 1.51 -9.29
C GLY A 119 5.02 1.03 -8.51
N ALA A 120 6.01 0.48 -9.22
CA ALA A 120 7.29 0.09 -8.63
C ALA A 120 8.04 1.27 -8.01
N ARG A 121 8.12 2.39 -8.74
CA ARG A 121 8.81 3.61 -8.28
C ARG A 121 8.17 4.16 -7.02
N GLN A 122 6.84 4.23 -6.95
CA GLN A 122 6.12 4.71 -5.78
C GLN A 122 6.37 3.80 -4.57
N GLY A 123 6.34 2.47 -4.72
CA GLY A 123 6.69 1.57 -3.61
C GLY A 123 8.12 1.77 -3.08
N ILE A 124 9.08 1.90 -4.00
CA ILE A 124 10.50 2.13 -3.68
C ILE A 124 10.70 3.47 -2.96
N VAL A 125 10.21 4.57 -3.54
CA VAL A 125 10.47 5.91 -3.02
C VAL A 125 9.75 6.15 -1.69
N HIS A 126 8.57 5.56 -1.48
CA HIS A 126 7.90 5.64 -0.17
C HIS A 126 8.69 4.89 0.90
N TYR A 127 9.16 3.66 0.61
CA TYR A 127 10.01 2.92 1.54
C TYR A 127 11.27 3.72 1.89
N GLU A 128 12.00 4.23 0.88
CA GLU A 128 13.22 5.01 1.10
C GLU A 128 12.98 6.31 1.88
N THR A 129 11.85 6.98 1.62
CA THR A 129 11.50 8.24 2.29
C THR A 129 11.22 8.04 3.78
N PHE A 130 10.54 6.95 4.13
CA PHE A 130 10.07 6.72 5.50
C PHE A 130 10.99 5.83 6.33
N LEU A 131 12.01 5.22 5.74
CA LEU A 131 12.95 4.35 6.44
C LEU A 131 13.71 5.09 7.55
N ASP A 132 13.44 4.72 8.79
CA ASP A 132 14.33 4.97 9.91
C ASP A 132 15.54 4.03 9.81
N ARG A 133 16.69 4.56 9.42
CA ARG A 133 17.92 3.78 9.26
C ARG A 133 18.48 3.24 10.58
N THR A 134 18.02 3.75 11.72
CA THR A 134 18.49 3.28 13.04
C THR A 134 17.79 1.99 13.47
N THR A 135 16.51 1.84 13.12
CA THR A 135 15.69 0.68 13.49
C THR A 135 15.38 -0.26 12.33
N GLY A 136 15.48 0.22 11.09
CA GLY A 136 15.01 -0.48 9.89
C GLY A 136 13.49 -0.42 9.68
N LEU A 137 12.77 0.26 10.57
CA LEU A 137 11.31 0.43 10.52
C LEU A 137 10.93 1.69 9.73
N LEU A 138 9.64 1.88 9.49
CA LEU A 138 9.11 3.04 8.77
C LEU A 138 8.46 4.04 9.73
N PHE A 139 8.82 5.32 9.57
CA PHE A 139 8.05 6.44 10.10
C PHE A 139 6.68 6.52 9.41
N GLN A 140 5.72 7.15 10.08
CA GLN A 140 4.35 7.18 9.60
C GLN A 140 4.11 8.26 8.55
N CYS A 141 4.64 9.46 8.77
CA CYS A 141 4.34 10.62 7.93
C CYS A 141 5.43 11.68 7.92
N LYS A 142 5.41 12.51 6.88
CA LYS A 142 6.32 13.62 6.61
C LYS A 142 5.52 14.91 6.47
N ASN A 143 6.04 16.03 7.00
CA ASN A 143 5.45 17.38 6.93
C ASN A 143 4.15 17.61 7.72
N PHE A 144 3.68 16.65 8.52
CA PHE A 144 2.50 16.83 9.39
C PHE A 144 2.81 17.47 10.73
N VAL A 145 4.02 17.25 11.27
CA VAL A 145 4.49 17.80 12.55
C VAL A 145 5.40 19.02 12.39
N GLY A 146 5.54 19.49 11.14
CA GLY A 146 6.35 20.65 10.73
C GLY A 146 7.09 20.40 9.41
N PRO A 147 7.48 21.46 8.67
CA PRO A 147 8.20 21.32 7.40
C PRO A 147 9.50 20.52 7.55
N GLY A 148 9.72 19.55 6.66
CA GLY A 148 10.86 18.64 6.67
C GLY A 148 10.86 17.59 7.79
N LYS A 149 9.89 17.62 8.71
CA LYS A 149 9.87 16.72 9.87
C LYS A 149 9.08 15.46 9.60
N PHE A 150 9.58 14.37 10.18
CA PHE A 150 8.92 13.06 10.21
C PHE A 150 8.24 12.83 11.55
N SER A 151 7.20 12.00 11.56
CA SER A 151 6.72 11.40 12.82
C SER A 151 7.86 10.63 13.49
N GLN A 152 7.78 10.43 14.81
CA GLN A 152 8.85 9.77 15.59
C GLN A 152 8.48 8.35 16.00
N ASP A 153 7.25 7.93 15.69
CA ASP A 153 6.70 6.63 16.03
C ASP A 153 6.77 5.65 14.85
N HIS A 154 6.88 4.36 15.17
CA HIS A 154 6.86 3.26 14.20
C HIS A 154 5.50 2.60 14.22
N TRP A 155 4.50 3.32 13.73
CA TRP A 155 3.12 2.86 13.76
C TRP A 155 2.97 1.51 13.06
N GLY A 156 2.42 0.51 13.75
CA GLY A 156 2.34 -0.87 13.29
C GLY A 156 1.54 -1.02 12.00
N ARG A 157 0.42 -0.30 11.88
CA ARG A 157 -0.36 -0.32 10.63
C ARG A 157 0.35 0.45 9.50
N GLY A 158 1.10 1.51 9.81
CA GLY A 158 1.89 2.25 8.83
C GLY A 158 3.00 1.39 8.23
N ASN A 159 3.72 0.66 9.09
CA ASN A 159 4.69 -0.34 8.66
C ASN A 159 4.00 -1.45 7.83
N GLY A 160 2.82 -1.90 8.26
CA GLY A 160 2.00 -2.85 7.52
C GLY A 160 1.62 -2.36 6.11
N TRP A 161 1.30 -1.08 5.94
CA TRP A 161 1.00 -0.52 4.61
C TRP A 161 2.22 -0.48 3.70
N GLY A 162 3.38 -0.05 4.20
CA GLY A 162 4.63 -0.14 3.45
C GLY A 162 4.96 -1.59 3.09
N TYR A 163 4.74 -2.51 4.03
CA TYR A 163 4.99 -3.94 3.83
C TYR A 163 4.08 -4.56 2.78
N ILE A 164 2.77 -4.24 2.78
CA ILE A 164 1.82 -4.70 1.76
C ILE A 164 2.21 -4.16 0.39
N ALA A 165 2.58 -2.88 0.29
CA ALA A 165 3.02 -2.29 -0.99
C ALA A 165 4.20 -3.08 -1.59
N LEU A 166 5.22 -3.38 -0.78
CA LEU A 166 6.36 -4.19 -1.22
C LEU A 166 5.97 -5.63 -1.55
N THR A 167 5.13 -6.25 -0.73
CA THR A 167 4.67 -7.64 -0.92
C THR A 167 3.92 -7.81 -2.23
N GLU A 168 2.98 -6.91 -2.53
CA GLU A 168 2.22 -6.92 -3.78
C GLU A 168 3.15 -6.70 -4.98
N LEU A 169 4.11 -5.77 -4.89
CA LEU A 169 5.08 -5.55 -5.97
C LEU A 169 5.98 -6.77 -6.21
N VAL A 170 6.47 -7.46 -5.16
CA VAL A 170 7.26 -8.70 -5.32
C VAL A 170 6.46 -9.76 -6.08
N GLN A 171 5.16 -9.89 -5.79
CA GLN A 171 4.30 -10.89 -6.39
C GLN A 171 3.85 -10.53 -7.82
N GLY A 172 3.52 -9.27 -8.06
CA GLY A 172 2.86 -8.86 -9.30
C GLY A 172 3.79 -8.26 -10.37
N LEU A 173 4.98 -7.77 -10.02
CA LEU A 173 5.89 -7.22 -11.02
C LEU A 173 6.36 -8.32 -11.99
N PRO A 174 6.50 -8.02 -13.29
CA PRO A 174 7.15 -8.92 -14.24
C PRO A 174 8.54 -9.32 -13.74
N LYS A 175 8.90 -10.61 -13.92
CA LYS A 175 10.17 -11.19 -13.44
C LYS A 175 11.40 -10.49 -14.01
N ASP A 176 11.29 -9.91 -15.20
CA ASP A 176 12.32 -9.15 -15.90
C ASP A 176 12.28 -7.64 -15.59
N SER A 177 11.38 -7.19 -14.69
CA SER A 177 11.32 -5.80 -14.26
C SER A 177 12.64 -5.37 -13.61
N PRO A 178 13.29 -4.30 -14.09
CA PRO A 178 14.53 -3.78 -13.48
C PRO A 178 14.36 -3.36 -12.01
N SER A 179 13.13 -3.05 -11.58
CA SER A 179 12.81 -2.67 -10.21
C SER A 179 12.66 -3.87 -9.27
N TRP A 180 12.41 -5.07 -9.79
CA TRP A 180 12.10 -6.27 -8.99
C TRP A 180 13.20 -6.59 -7.96
N PRO A 181 14.51 -6.59 -8.29
CA PRO A 181 15.55 -6.88 -7.30
C PRO A 181 15.58 -5.90 -6.13
N LYS A 182 15.31 -4.61 -6.40
CA LYS A 182 15.28 -3.56 -5.37
C LYS A 182 14.07 -3.71 -4.46
N VAL A 183 12.90 -3.98 -5.04
CA VAL A 183 11.67 -4.26 -4.28
C VAL A 183 11.83 -5.51 -3.40
N GLU A 184 12.37 -6.59 -3.96
CA GLU A 184 12.60 -7.84 -3.23
C GLU A 184 13.56 -7.63 -2.05
N LYS A 185 14.63 -6.86 -2.27
CA LYS A 185 15.56 -6.48 -1.20
C LYS A 185 14.83 -5.72 -0.08
N TYR A 186 14.04 -4.69 -0.41
CA TYR A 186 13.34 -3.89 0.59
C TYR A 186 12.26 -4.65 1.33
N PHE A 187 11.56 -5.56 0.65
CA PHE A 187 10.67 -6.50 1.30
C PHE A 187 11.43 -7.31 2.36
N LYS A 188 12.56 -7.94 2.00
CA LYS A 188 13.39 -8.73 2.93
C LYS A 188 13.95 -7.89 4.08
N ASP A 189 14.44 -6.69 3.80
CA ASP A 189 14.97 -5.77 4.81
C ASP A 189 13.89 -5.41 5.84
N LEU A 190 12.68 -5.05 5.38
CA LEU A 190 11.57 -4.71 6.28
C LEU A 190 11.05 -5.94 7.05
N SER A 191 11.02 -7.12 6.42
CA SER A 191 10.70 -8.37 7.13
C SER A 191 11.69 -8.60 8.29
N GLN A 192 13.00 -8.46 8.03
CA GLN A 192 14.04 -8.63 9.04
C GLN A 192 13.94 -7.60 10.16
N ALA A 193 13.62 -6.34 9.83
CA ALA A 193 13.41 -5.30 10.84
C ALA A 193 12.18 -5.58 11.70
N LEU A 194 11.09 -6.14 11.14
CA LEU A 194 9.86 -6.42 11.88
C LEU A 194 9.97 -7.66 12.78
N LEU A 195 10.72 -8.69 12.39
CA LEU A 195 10.78 -9.98 13.08
C LEU A 195 11.10 -9.89 14.59
N PRO A 196 12.11 -9.12 15.04
CA PRO A 196 12.43 -9.00 16.47
C PRO A 196 11.33 -8.37 17.33
N HIS A 197 10.37 -7.67 16.70
CA HIS A 197 9.27 -6.99 17.39
C HIS A 197 8.00 -7.84 17.53
N GLN A 198 8.00 -9.07 17.02
CA GLN A 198 6.89 -9.99 17.20
C GLN A 198 6.76 -10.38 18.68
N SER A 199 5.59 -10.17 19.26
CA SER A 199 5.32 -10.62 20.63
C SER A 199 5.26 -12.15 20.72
N PRO A 200 5.41 -12.74 21.91
CA PRO A 200 5.24 -14.19 22.13
C PRO A 200 3.87 -14.74 21.71
N ARG A 201 2.86 -13.86 21.53
CA ARG A 201 1.53 -14.23 21.03
C ARG A 201 1.41 -14.15 19.50
N GLY A 202 2.50 -13.88 18.79
CA GLY A 202 2.55 -13.76 17.33
C GLY A 202 2.13 -12.41 16.76
N LEU A 203 1.83 -11.41 17.60
CA LEU A 203 1.30 -10.09 17.18
C LEU A 203 2.34 -8.97 17.34
N TRP A 204 2.19 -7.90 16.55
CA TRP A 204 2.93 -6.63 16.69
C TRP A 204 2.08 -5.58 17.40
N ARG A 205 2.75 -4.62 18.06
CA ARG A 205 2.10 -3.53 18.80
C ARG A 205 1.67 -2.38 17.88
N GLN A 206 0.81 -1.51 18.42
CA GLN A 206 0.43 -0.24 17.79
C GLN A 206 1.66 0.61 17.43
N ASN A 207 2.68 0.66 18.29
CA ASN A 207 4.00 1.18 17.96
C ASN A 207 4.99 0.03 18.05
N VAL A 208 5.59 -0.34 16.90
CA VAL A 208 6.42 -1.53 16.72
C VAL A 208 7.68 -1.48 17.59
N SER A 209 8.33 -0.31 17.64
CA SER A 209 9.57 -0.15 18.40
C SER A 209 9.35 -0.02 19.91
N SER A 210 8.10 -0.01 20.39
CA SER A 210 7.83 0.11 21.82
C SER A 210 8.31 -1.15 22.58
N PRO A 211 9.06 -0.98 23.68
CA PRO A 211 9.60 -2.09 24.43
C PRO A 211 8.49 -3.01 24.93
N MET A 212 8.84 -4.29 25.04
CA MET A 212 7.99 -5.25 25.73
C MET A 212 7.88 -4.82 27.19
N HIS A 213 6.77 -4.17 27.55
CA HIS A 213 6.44 -4.00 28.96
C HIS A 213 6.19 -5.40 29.50
N GLY A 214 7.17 -5.93 30.25
CA GLY A 214 6.93 -7.05 31.13
C GLY A 214 5.77 -6.64 32.03
N ARG A 215 4.72 -7.46 32.10
CA ARG A 215 3.74 -7.35 33.19
C ARG A 215 4.49 -7.70 34.48
N ASN A 216 5.22 -6.75 35.04
CA ASN A 216 5.50 -6.75 36.46
C ASN A 216 4.20 -6.33 37.13
N HIS A 217 3.35 -7.33 37.39
CA HIS A 217 2.37 -7.21 38.47
C HIS A 217 3.16 -7.16 39.79
N GLN A 218 3.83 -6.04 40.06
CA GLN A 218 4.13 -5.67 41.43
C GLN A 218 2.83 -5.14 42.01
N VAL A 219 2.08 -6.06 42.63
CA VAL A 219 1.12 -5.68 43.66
C VAL A 219 1.93 -4.97 44.72
N GLN A 220 1.77 -3.65 44.82
CA GLN A 220 2.30 -2.91 45.96
C GLN A 220 1.58 -3.40 47.22
N PRO A 221 2.32 -3.62 48.33
CA PRO A 221 1.76 -4.12 49.59
C PRO A 221 0.80 -3.14 50.24
#